data_AF-A0A966I3A4-F1
#
_entry.id   AF-A0A966I3A4-F1
#
_cell.length_a   1.000
_cell.length_b   1.000
_cell.length_c   1.000
_cell.angle_alpha   90.00
_cell.angle_beta   90.00
_cell.angle_gamma   90.00
#
_symmetry.space_group_name_H-M   'P 1'
#
loop_
_entity.id
_entity.type
_entity.pdbx_description
1 polymer ?
#
loop_
_entity_poly.entity_id
_entity_poly.type
_entity_poly.pdbx_seq_one_letter_code
_entity_poly.pdbx_strand_id
1 'polypeptide(L)' 'LPRIRDFRGLSPKQFDGSGNYTFGLTEQVVFPEIEQDKVDRVRGMDITIVTTAKNDNEGRALLKALGFPFKD' A
#
# COMPACT_ATOMS: atom_id res chain seq x y z
N LEU A 1 -3.03 4.10 7.55
CA LEU A 1 -2.76 5.17 6.56
C LEU A 1 -3.83 6.26 6.70
N PRO A 2 -3.62 7.23 7.61
CA PRO A 2 -4.67 8.16 8.03
C PRO A 2 -5.01 9.29 7.04
N ARG A 3 -4.21 9.49 5.97
CA ARG A 3 -4.41 10.58 4.99
C ARG A 3 -4.95 10.12 3.63
N ILE A 4 -5.27 8.84 3.47
CA ILE A 4 -5.89 8.35 2.22
C ILE A 4 -7.40 8.60 2.31
N ARG A 5 -7.94 9.40 1.37
CA ARG A 5 -9.38 9.65 1.26
C ARG A 5 -10.11 8.32 0.99
N ASP A 6 -11.19 8.08 1.72
CA ASP A 6 -12.03 6.85 1.62
C ASP A 6 -11.28 5.53 1.85
N PHE A 7 -10.20 5.53 2.64
CA PHE A 7 -9.44 4.32 2.93
C PHE A 7 -10.25 3.28 3.71
N ARG A 8 -10.54 2.14 3.07
CA ARG A 8 -11.25 1.00 3.67
C ARG A 8 -10.35 -0.21 3.96
N GLY A 9 -9.04 0.00 3.99
CA GLY A 9 -8.06 -1.08 4.06
C GLY A 9 -7.55 -1.51 2.69
N LEU A 10 -6.34 -2.06 2.67
CA LEU A 10 -5.67 -2.59 1.49
C LEU A 10 -6.19 -4.00 1.15
N SER A 11 -6.41 -4.29 -0.12
CA SER A 11 -6.94 -5.60 -0.53
C SER A 11 -5.90 -6.70 -0.29
N PRO A 12 -6.22 -7.77 0.45
CA PRO A 12 -5.29 -8.89 0.66
C PRO A 12 -5.12 -9.77 -0.60
N LYS A 13 -5.78 -9.44 -1.72
CA LYS A 13 -5.73 -10.23 -2.96
C LYS A 13 -4.64 -9.79 -3.94
N GLN A 14 -3.86 -8.76 -3.62
CA GLN A 14 -2.86 -8.18 -4.53
C GLN A 14 -1.45 -8.75 -4.33
N PHE A 15 -1.36 -10.00 -3.87
CA PHE A 15 -0.11 -10.73 -3.84
C PHE A 15 0.16 -11.42 -5.18
N ASP A 16 1.43 -11.62 -5.51
CA ASP A 16 1.88 -12.15 -6.80
C ASP A 16 2.10 -13.67 -6.83
N GLY A 17 1.78 -14.39 -5.75
CA GLY A 17 2.04 -15.82 -5.58
C GLY A 17 3.40 -16.14 -4.94
N SER A 18 4.35 -15.20 -4.96
CA SER A 18 5.69 -15.33 -4.39
C SER A 18 5.87 -14.54 -3.10
N GLY A 19 4.77 -14.05 -2.50
CA GLY A 19 4.83 -13.28 -1.27
C GLY A 19 5.20 -11.80 -1.45
N ASN A 20 5.21 -11.28 -2.68
CA ASN A 20 5.33 -9.84 -2.93
C ASN A 20 3.95 -9.21 -3.03
N TYR A 21 3.84 -7.96 -2.61
CA TYR A 21 2.56 -7.27 -2.52
C TYR A 21 2.60 -5.94 -3.27
N THR A 22 1.63 -5.70 -4.15
CA THR A 22 1.55 -4.46 -4.92
C THR A 22 0.22 -3.75 -4.67
N PHE A 23 0.27 -2.45 -4.42
CA PHE A 23 -0.93 -1.61 -4.31
C PHE A 23 -0.70 -0.24 -4.92
N GLY A 24 -1.78 0.35 -5.43
CA GLY A 24 -1.78 1.68 -6.00
C GLY A 24 -2.26 2.73 -5.00
N LEU A 25 -1.66 3.90 -5.06
CA LEU A 25 -2.13 5.14 -4.44
C LEU A 25 -2.64 6.05 -5.55
N THR A 26 -3.85 6.60 -5.38
CA THR A 26 -4.45 7.50 -6.37
C THR A 26 -3.86 8.91 -6.32
N GLU A 27 -3.38 9.33 -5.15
CA GLU A 27 -2.92 10.71 -4.91
C GLU A 27 -1.64 10.70 -4.05
N GLN A 28 -0.67 11.54 -4.41
CA GLN A 28 0.60 11.69 -3.69
C GLN A 28 0.48 12.51 -2.39
N VAL A 29 -0.62 13.22 -2.17
CA VAL A 29 -0.86 14.08 -0.98
C VAL A 29 -1.03 13.31 0.32
N VAL A 30 -1.01 11.97 0.25
CA VAL A 30 -1.07 11.07 1.40
C VAL A 30 0.22 11.14 2.25
N PHE A 31 1.32 11.59 1.64
CA PHE A 31 2.61 11.78 2.28
C PHE A 31 2.67 13.14 2.98
N PRO A 32 3.07 13.21 4.27
CA PRO A 32 3.16 14.47 4.99
C PRO A 32 4.18 15.46 4.43
N GLU A 33 5.12 14.99 3.62
CA GLU A 33 6.14 15.79 2.94
C GLU A 33 5.57 16.61 1.77
N ILE A 34 4.38 16.26 1.26
CA ILE A 34 3.77 16.95 0.11
C ILE A 34 2.83 18.05 0.59
N GLU A 35 3.15 19.29 0.22
CA GLU A 35 2.27 20.45 0.43
C GLU A 35 1.20 20.49 -0.67
N GLN A 36 -0.06 20.25 -0.30
CA GLN A 36 -1.19 20.18 -1.24
C GLN A 36 -1.32 21.43 -2.12
N ASP A 37 -1.11 22.62 -1.55
CA ASP A 37 -1.25 23.90 -2.25
C ASP A 37 -0.18 24.14 -3.33
N LYS A 38 0.94 23.39 -3.28
CA LYS A 38 2.02 23.46 -4.26
C LYS A 38 1.90 22.41 -5.37
N VAL A 39 0.90 21.54 -5.31
CA VAL A 39 0.69 20.48 -6.30
C VAL A 39 -0.04 21.05 -7.51
N ASP A 40 0.61 21.01 -8.67
CA ASP A 40 0.05 21.43 -9.95
C ASP A 40 -1.02 20.45 -10.47
N ARG A 41 -0.78 19.14 -10.29
CA ARG A 41 -1.65 18.05 -10.73
C ARG A 41 -1.55 16.84 -9.79
N VAL A 42 -2.69 16.18 -9.57
CA VAL A 42 -2.76 14.91 -8.84
C VAL A 42 -2.06 13.82 -9.65
N ARG A 43 -1.18 13.06 -9.00
CA ARG A 43 -0.45 11.93 -9.56
C ARG A 43 -0.61 10.73 -8.64
N GLY A 44 -1.00 9.60 -9.22
CA GLY A 44 -0.96 8.32 -8.54
C GLY A 44 0.44 7.71 -8.55
N MET A 45 0.62 6.64 -7.79
CA MET A 45 1.82 5.81 -7.82
C MET A 45 1.47 4.36 -7.48
N ASP A 46 2.19 3.42 -8.08
CA ASP A 46 2.14 2.02 -7.67
C ASP A 46 3.33 1.72 -6.76
N ILE A 47 3.06 1.02 -5.66
CA ILE A 47 4.05 0.62 -4.66
C ILE A 47 4.09 -0.90 -4.63
N THR A 48 5.27 -1.47 -4.87
CA THR A 48 5.54 -2.90 -4.74
C THR A 48 6.45 -3.16 -3.56
N ILE A 49 6.00 -4.03 -2.65
CA ILE A 49 6.79 -4.51 -1.52
C ILE A 49 7.31 -5.90 -1.88
N VAL A 50 8.61 -5.99 -2.08
CA VAL A 50 9.31 -7.25 -2.33
C VAL A 50 9.73 -7.84 -0.98
N THR A 51 9.41 -9.11 -0.76
CA THR A 51 9.78 -9.80 0.48
C THR A 51 10.62 -11.05 0.18
N THR A 52 11.19 -11.64 1.22
CA THR A 52 11.91 -12.91 1.14
C THR A 52 11.02 -14.14 1.28
N ALA A 53 9.70 -13.93 1.46
CA ALA A 53 8.72 -15.00 1.61
C ALA A 53 8.70 -15.92 0.37
N LYS A 54 8.27 -17.17 0.55
CA LYS A 54 8.15 -18.14 -0.55
C LYS A 54 6.75 -18.26 -1.12
N ASN A 55 5.77 -17.69 -0.41
CA ASN A 55 4.36 -17.74 -0.78
C ASN A 55 3.60 -16.56 -0.16
N ASP A 56 2.38 -16.36 -0.64
CA ASP A 56 1.52 -15.24 -0.22
C ASP A 56 1.08 -15.32 1.25
N ASN A 57 0.98 -16.53 1.82
CA ASN A 57 0.59 -16.67 3.21
C ASN A 57 1.68 -16.14 4.15
N GLU A 58 2.94 -16.46 3.87
CA GLU A 58 4.10 -15.92 4.57
C GLU A 58 4.23 -14.42 4.38
N GLY A 59 4.12 -13.94 3.13
CA GLY A 59 4.17 -12.50 2.82
C GLY A 59 3.06 -11.72 3.53
N ARG A 60 1.83 -12.25 3.53
CA ARG A 60 0.69 -11.64 4.22
C ARG A 60 0.86 -11.66 5.74
N ALA A 61 1.36 -12.75 6.32
CA ALA A 61 1.62 -12.85 7.75
C ALA A 61 2.68 -11.82 8.19
N LEU A 62 3.77 -11.69 7.43
CA LEU A 62 4.81 -10.68 7.67
C LEU A 62 4.24 -9.27 7.65
N LEU A 63 3.54 -8.90 6.56
CA LEU A 63 2.95 -7.57 6.44
C LEU A 63 1.93 -7.30 7.55
N LYS A 64 1.08 -8.28 7.89
CA LYS A 64 0.13 -8.14 9.00
C LYS A 64 0.83 -7.91 10.34
N ALA A 65 1.94 -8.62 10.61
CA ALA A 65 2.75 -8.42 11.82
C ALA A 65 3.44 -7.05 11.87
N LEU A 66 3.79 -6.48 10.71
CA LEU A 66 4.31 -5.11 10.58
C LEU A 66 3.23 -4.03 10.69
N GLY A 67 1.96 -4.40 10.92
CA GLY A 67 0.85 -3.47 11.05
C GLY A 67 0.29 -2.97 9.72
N PHE A 68 0.51 -3.71 8.61
CA PHE A 68 -0.07 -3.33 7.33
C PHE A 68 -1.61 -3.36 7.39
N PRO A 69 -2.29 -2.27 7.00
CA PRO A 69 -3.73 -2.11 7.19
C PRO A 69 -4.52 -2.84 6.09
N PHE A 70 -4.56 -4.17 6.12
CA PHE A 70 -5.40 -4.95 5.22
C PHE A 70 -6.89 -4.74 5.55
N LYS A 71 -7.73 -4.79 4.52
CA LYS A 71 -9.18 -4.88 4.64
C LYS A 71 -9.55 -6.30 5.08
N ASP A 72 -10.37 -6.41 6.12
CA ASP A 72 -10.99 -7.67 6.55
C ASP A 72 -12.02 -8.17 5.52
#